data_AF-A0A812LR54-F1
#
_entry.id   AF-A0A812LR54-F1
#
_cell.length_a   1.000
_cell.length_b   1.000
_cell.length_c   1.000
_cell.angle_alpha   90.00
_cell.angle_beta   90.00
_cell.angle_gamma   90.00
#
_symmetry.space_group_name_H-M   'P 1'
#
loop_
_entity.id
_entity.type
_entity.pdbx_description
1 polymer ?
#
loop_
_entity_poly.entity_id
_entity_poly.type
_entity_poly.pdbx_seq_one_letter_code
_entity_poly.pdbx_strand_id
1 'polypeptide(L)'
;MATEEAPAKPAWLNPSLLRDQQHALLVLLQASLAVLADAQVPCWLTGGSLLGALRHGGFIPHDDDVDLEALEADLTKIEAAFEGRAPLAFRRGGRWNTTPVAHVGLRSSPTQDCEVELDIFLREEPLQAEKDFPSAEEIFPLCTIDFHGIQVPAPGRPEPFLQRLYGVDWQSTVRVWSHDFNPFHSLAHDPERVSMSLDAYTEMVTAAGYQSPKTSADPWEALRLLEGTGVLPALRKNREETWLEKLQRRNREQAEA
;
A
#
# COMPACT_ATOMS: atom_id res chain seq x y z
N MET A 1 22.20 -8.52 37.92
CA MET A 1 21.46 -8.99 36.74
C MET A 1 21.15 -7.76 35.91
N ALA A 2 21.91 -7.53 34.84
CA ALA A 2 21.56 -6.51 33.87
C ALA A 2 20.30 -6.99 33.15
N THR A 3 19.25 -6.19 33.18
CA THR A 3 18.10 -6.35 32.28
C THR A 3 18.64 -6.17 30.86
N GLU A 4 18.67 -7.23 30.06
CA GLU A 4 18.82 -7.10 28.61
C GLU A 4 17.68 -6.21 28.13
N GLU A 5 17.98 -4.95 27.84
CA GLU A 5 17.07 -4.10 27.08
C GLU A 5 16.84 -4.77 25.74
N ALA A 6 15.57 -5.03 25.41
CA ALA A 6 15.21 -5.52 24.09
C ALA A 6 15.87 -4.61 23.04
N PRO A 7 16.48 -5.17 21.98
CA PRO A 7 17.15 -4.35 20.97
C PRO A 7 16.20 -3.28 20.46
N ALA A 8 16.68 -2.04 20.41
CA ALA A 8 15.89 -0.91 19.97
C ALA A 8 15.31 -1.21 18.57
N LYS A 9 13.98 -1.12 18.42
CA LYS A 9 13.30 -1.39 17.15
C LYS A 9 13.83 -0.42 16.08
N PRO A 10 14.07 -0.88 14.85
CA PRO A 10 14.55 0.02 13.80
C PRO A 10 13.50 1.08 13.49
N ALA A 11 13.94 2.32 13.26
CA ALA A 11 13.06 3.48 13.08
C ALA A 11 12.08 3.35 11.89
N TRP A 12 12.42 2.52 10.91
CA TRP A 12 11.59 2.25 9.73
C TRP A 12 10.51 1.17 9.96
N LEU A 13 10.50 0.50 11.13
CA LEU A 13 9.48 -0.48 11.50
C LEU A 13 8.73 -0.01 12.74
N ASN A 14 7.50 0.48 12.53
CA ASN A 14 6.60 0.84 13.62
C ASN A 14 5.28 0.04 13.53
N PRO A 15 5.25 -1.21 14.05
CA PRO A 15 4.08 -2.08 13.88
C PRO A 15 2.82 -1.55 14.57
N SER A 16 2.95 -0.74 15.63
CA SER A 16 1.80 -0.12 16.29
C SER A 16 1.12 0.92 15.41
N LEU A 17 1.89 1.75 14.71
CA LEU A 17 1.36 2.74 13.78
C LEU A 17 0.76 2.07 12.55
N LEU A 18 1.49 1.10 11.98
CA LEU A 18 1.08 0.38 10.78
C LEU A 18 -0.16 -0.49 10.98
N ARG A 19 -0.43 -0.97 12.21
CA ARG A 19 -1.58 -1.83 12.48
C ARG A 19 -2.91 -1.17 12.07
N ASP A 20 -3.14 0.05 12.53
CA ASP A 20 -4.40 0.75 12.27
C ASP A 20 -4.49 1.18 10.80
N GLN A 21 -3.36 1.57 10.22
CA GLN A 21 -3.26 1.97 8.81
C GLN A 21 -3.52 0.79 7.87
N GLN A 22 -2.83 -0.34 8.07
CA GLN A 22 -3.00 -1.54 7.28
C GLN A 22 -4.40 -2.16 7.47
N HIS A 23 -5.01 -2.05 8.65
CA HIS A 23 -6.41 -2.45 8.82
C HIS A 23 -7.35 -1.57 7.99
N ALA A 24 -7.20 -0.25 8.02
CA ALA A 24 -8.01 0.65 7.21
C ALA A 24 -7.76 0.46 5.70
N LEU A 25 -6.52 0.24 5.27
CA LEU A 25 -6.15 -0.11 3.90
C LEU A 25 -6.77 -1.42 3.44
N LEU A 26 -6.79 -2.46 4.28
CA LEU A 26 -7.39 -3.75 3.94
C LEU A 26 -8.90 -3.61 3.67
N VAL A 27 -9.60 -2.86 4.53
CA VAL A 27 -11.03 -2.56 4.38
C VAL A 27 -11.27 -1.70 3.13
N LEU A 28 -10.44 -0.69 2.90
CA LEU A 28 -10.49 0.17 1.71
C LEU A 28 -10.27 -0.64 0.42
N LEU A 29 -9.26 -1.52 0.39
CA LEU A 29 -8.98 -2.40 -0.74
C LEU A 29 -10.20 -3.30 -1.02
N GLN A 30 -10.73 -3.98 0.00
CA GLN A 30 -11.87 -4.88 -0.15
C GLN A 30 -13.11 -4.16 -0.70
N ALA A 31 -13.43 -2.97 -0.15
CA ALA A 31 -14.57 -2.18 -0.60
C ALA A 31 -14.36 -1.61 -2.02
N SER A 32 -13.13 -1.18 -2.34
CA SER A 32 -12.78 -0.66 -3.67
C SER A 32 -12.90 -1.74 -4.74
N LEU A 33 -12.42 -2.95 -4.47
CA LEU A 33 -12.55 -4.09 -5.37
C LEU A 33 -14.02 -4.45 -5.63
N ALA A 34 -14.87 -4.40 -4.59
CA ALA A 34 -16.31 -4.63 -4.76
C ALA A 34 -16.96 -3.58 -5.68
N VAL A 35 -16.64 -2.29 -5.48
CA VAL A 35 -17.14 -1.20 -6.34
C VAL A 35 -16.67 -1.34 -7.78
N LEU A 36 -15.38 -1.64 -7.98
CA LEU A 36 -14.80 -1.80 -9.31
C LEU A 36 -15.34 -3.04 -10.03
N ALA A 37 -15.55 -4.15 -9.31
CA ALA A 37 -16.17 -5.36 -9.84
C ALA A 37 -17.62 -5.12 -10.29
N ASP A 38 -18.43 -4.43 -9.47
CA ASP A 38 -19.80 -4.04 -9.82
C ASP A 38 -19.83 -3.14 -11.06
N ALA A 39 -18.84 -2.26 -11.18
CA ALA A 39 -18.64 -1.40 -12.34
C ALA A 39 -17.98 -2.13 -13.53
N GLN A 40 -17.66 -3.43 -13.42
CA GLN A 40 -16.94 -4.19 -14.44
C GLN A 40 -15.66 -3.48 -14.91
N VAL A 41 -14.88 -2.93 -13.99
CA VAL A 41 -13.54 -2.36 -14.24
C VAL A 41 -12.50 -3.40 -13.84
N PRO A 42 -11.77 -3.99 -14.79
CA PRO A 42 -10.63 -4.83 -14.46
C PRO A 42 -9.57 -4.01 -13.73
N CYS A 43 -9.13 -4.50 -12.58
CA CYS A 43 -7.97 -4.00 -11.87
C CYS A 43 -7.20 -5.18 -11.29
N TRP A 44 -5.94 -4.97 -10.92
CA TRP A 44 -5.08 -6.00 -10.34
C TRP A 44 -4.02 -5.42 -9.41
N LEU A 45 -3.55 -6.22 -8.44
CA LEU A 45 -2.45 -5.83 -7.57
C LEU A 45 -1.15 -5.63 -8.35
N THR A 46 -0.35 -4.66 -7.91
CA THR A 46 0.97 -4.38 -8.47
C THR A 46 2.00 -4.07 -7.39
N GLY A 47 3.24 -3.80 -7.81
CA GLY A 47 4.30 -3.26 -6.94
C GLY A 47 4.52 -4.01 -5.62
N GLY A 48 4.64 -3.23 -4.53
CA GLY A 48 4.90 -3.75 -3.19
C GLY A 48 3.75 -4.58 -2.65
N SER A 49 2.52 -4.23 -3.04
CA SER A 49 1.30 -4.93 -2.68
C SER A 49 1.24 -6.35 -3.25
N LEU A 50 1.60 -6.52 -4.54
CA LEU A 50 1.68 -7.84 -5.17
C LEU A 50 2.83 -8.69 -4.58
N LEU A 51 3.99 -8.07 -4.34
CA LEU A 51 5.11 -8.73 -3.67
C LEU A 51 4.70 -9.21 -2.27
N GLY A 52 4.01 -8.36 -1.51
CA GLY A 52 3.49 -8.68 -0.19
C GLY A 52 2.52 -9.85 -0.22
N ALA A 53 1.57 -9.84 -1.16
CA ALA A 53 0.59 -10.92 -1.31
C ALA A 53 1.27 -12.29 -1.48
N LEU A 54 2.28 -12.36 -2.36
CA LEU A 54 3.00 -13.60 -2.65
C LEU A 54 3.96 -14.04 -1.54
N ARG A 55 4.58 -13.08 -0.84
CA ARG A 55 5.66 -13.38 0.13
C ARG A 55 5.17 -13.47 1.57
N HIS A 56 4.17 -12.67 1.93
CA HIS A 56 3.69 -12.50 3.31
C HIS A 56 2.19 -12.83 3.47
N GLY A 57 1.49 -13.15 2.36
CA GLY A 57 0.04 -13.37 2.38
C GLY A 57 -0.76 -12.09 2.64
N GLY A 58 -0.22 -10.92 2.26
CA GLY A 58 -0.87 -9.62 2.48
C GLY A 58 0.13 -8.46 2.39
N PHE A 59 0.06 -7.50 3.30
CA PHE A 59 1.03 -6.39 3.33
C PHE A 59 2.46 -6.89 3.56
N ILE A 60 3.43 -6.18 3.00
CA ILE A 60 4.76 -6.21 3.59
C ILE A 60 4.64 -5.59 5.01
N PRO A 61 5.18 -6.20 6.08
CA PRO A 61 4.95 -5.68 7.43
C PRO A 61 5.47 -4.26 7.73
N HIS A 62 6.25 -3.67 6.82
CA HIS A 62 6.70 -2.28 6.87
C HIS A 62 6.04 -1.36 5.82
N ASP A 63 5.14 -1.90 4.98
CA ASP A 63 4.41 -1.12 3.96
C ASP A 63 3.28 -0.31 4.57
N ASP A 64 3.01 0.85 3.96
CA ASP A 64 2.05 1.83 4.43
C ASP A 64 0.99 2.22 3.37
N ASP A 65 0.96 1.55 2.22
CA ASP A 65 0.04 1.78 1.12
C ASP A 65 -0.48 0.48 0.47
N VAL A 66 -1.35 0.64 -0.53
CA VAL A 66 -1.80 -0.43 -1.43
C VAL A 66 -1.85 0.10 -2.85
N ASP A 67 -1.36 -0.70 -3.79
CA ASP A 67 -1.28 -0.37 -5.20
C ASP A 67 -2.12 -1.31 -6.07
N LEU A 68 -2.95 -0.72 -6.93
CA LEU A 68 -3.66 -1.38 -8.00
C LEU A 68 -3.24 -0.79 -9.35
N GLU A 69 -3.36 -1.59 -10.41
CA GLU A 69 -3.36 -1.11 -11.79
C GLU A 69 -4.77 -1.24 -12.37
N ALA A 70 -5.12 -0.32 -13.26
CA ALA A 70 -6.30 -0.40 -14.12
C ALA A 70 -5.99 0.24 -15.48
N LEU A 71 -6.83 0.02 -16.49
CA LEU A 71 -6.66 0.68 -17.78
C LEU A 71 -7.05 2.17 -17.69
N GLU A 72 -6.24 3.05 -18.29
CA GLU A 72 -6.55 4.49 -18.34
C GLU A 72 -7.87 4.77 -19.06
N ALA A 73 -8.22 3.94 -20.05
CA ALA A 73 -9.50 4.00 -20.75
C ALA A 73 -10.72 3.86 -19.82
N ASP A 74 -10.57 3.19 -18.67
CA ASP A 74 -11.63 3.01 -17.68
C ASP A 74 -11.71 4.14 -16.64
N LEU A 75 -10.85 5.17 -16.72
CA LEU A 75 -10.80 6.27 -15.73
C LEU A 75 -12.17 6.90 -15.47
N THR A 76 -12.93 7.21 -16.51
CA THR A 76 -14.28 7.82 -16.37
C THR A 76 -15.27 6.87 -15.71
N LYS A 77 -15.11 5.56 -15.95
CA LYS A 77 -15.93 4.52 -15.35
C LYS A 77 -15.59 4.33 -13.87
N ILE A 78 -14.31 4.39 -13.51
CA ILE A 78 -13.83 4.38 -12.12
C ILE A 78 -14.40 5.59 -11.38
N GLU A 79 -14.25 6.79 -11.93
CA GLU A 79 -14.74 8.03 -11.31
C GLU A 79 -16.25 7.96 -11.04
N ALA A 80 -17.03 7.56 -12.05
CA ALA A 80 -18.48 7.36 -11.91
C ALA A 80 -18.83 6.25 -10.90
N ALA A 81 -18.01 5.20 -10.81
CA ALA A 81 -18.26 4.10 -9.88
C ALA A 81 -18.16 4.56 -8.42
N PHE A 82 -17.32 5.53 -8.09
CA PHE A 82 -17.17 6.04 -6.71
C PHE A 82 -17.98 7.31 -6.40
N GLU A 83 -18.67 7.88 -7.39
CA GLU A 83 -19.50 9.07 -7.20
C GLU A 83 -20.62 8.81 -6.18
N GLY A 84 -20.74 9.69 -5.17
CA GLY A 84 -21.77 9.59 -4.13
C GLY A 84 -21.60 8.41 -3.16
N ARG A 85 -20.48 7.68 -3.18
CA ARG A 85 -20.25 6.47 -2.36
C ARG A 85 -19.56 6.69 -1.02
N ALA A 86 -19.89 7.76 -0.31
CA ALA A 86 -19.32 7.99 1.02
C ALA A 86 -19.50 6.74 1.93
N PRO A 87 -18.49 6.37 2.74
CA PRO A 87 -17.25 7.12 3.04
C PRO A 87 -16.13 6.97 1.99
N LEU A 88 -16.33 6.20 0.93
CA LEU A 88 -15.35 6.08 -0.16
C LEU A 88 -15.30 7.37 -0.98
N ALA A 89 -14.11 7.66 -1.46
CA ALA A 89 -13.78 8.89 -2.14
C ALA A 89 -12.81 8.63 -3.29
N PHE A 90 -13.20 8.95 -4.51
CA PHE A 90 -12.27 8.98 -5.63
C PHE A 90 -11.69 10.39 -5.81
N ARG A 91 -10.42 10.46 -6.18
CA ARG A 91 -9.81 11.68 -6.73
C ARG A 91 -8.77 11.32 -7.79
N ARG A 92 -8.63 12.19 -8.79
CA ARG A 92 -7.49 12.13 -9.71
C ARG A 92 -6.23 12.57 -8.97
N GLY A 93 -5.14 11.85 -9.17
CA GLY A 93 -3.84 12.13 -8.59
C GLY A 93 -2.91 12.82 -9.57
N GLY A 94 -1.62 12.74 -9.25
CA GLY A 94 -0.54 13.22 -10.11
C GLY A 94 -0.09 12.16 -11.10
N ARG A 95 1.22 12.03 -11.22
CA ARG A 95 1.87 10.98 -12.00
C ARG A 95 2.96 10.33 -11.17
N TRP A 96 3.08 9.02 -11.30
CA TRP A 96 4.27 8.28 -10.91
C TRP A 96 5.12 8.08 -12.16
N ASN A 97 6.31 8.67 -12.19
CA ASN A 97 7.07 8.88 -13.42
C ASN A 97 6.18 9.52 -14.50
N THR A 98 5.85 8.77 -15.55
CA THR A 98 4.96 9.20 -16.63
C THR A 98 3.54 8.65 -16.50
N THR A 99 3.29 7.70 -15.60
CA THR A 99 2.01 7.00 -15.46
C THR A 99 1.04 7.83 -14.63
N PRO A 100 -0.17 8.16 -15.11
CA PRO A 100 -1.20 8.79 -14.30
C PRO A 100 -1.59 7.91 -13.11
N VAL A 101 -1.81 8.54 -11.96
CA VAL A 101 -2.27 7.85 -10.75
C VAL A 101 -3.61 8.46 -10.35
N ALA A 102 -4.57 7.61 -10.01
CA ALA A 102 -5.77 7.99 -9.30
C ALA A 102 -5.74 7.42 -7.88
N HIS A 103 -6.55 7.99 -6.99
CA HIS A 103 -6.62 7.53 -5.61
C HIS A 103 -8.06 7.22 -5.24
N VAL A 104 -8.23 6.14 -4.49
CA VAL A 104 -9.47 5.85 -3.76
C VAL A 104 -9.14 5.87 -2.28
N GLY A 105 -9.91 6.61 -1.50
CA GLY A 105 -9.67 6.74 -0.07
C GLY A 105 -10.91 6.60 0.79
N LEU A 106 -10.65 6.49 2.09
CA LEU A 106 -11.67 6.59 3.13
C LEU A 106 -11.59 7.98 3.75
N ARG A 107 -12.76 8.63 3.89
CA ARG A 107 -12.90 9.89 4.62
C ARG A 107 -14.02 9.79 5.65
N SER A 108 -13.76 10.24 6.88
CA SER A 108 -14.78 10.34 7.93
C SER A 108 -15.78 11.48 7.71
N SER A 109 -15.45 12.45 6.86
CA SER A 109 -16.34 13.56 6.48
C SER A 109 -16.26 13.85 4.99
N PRO A 110 -17.38 14.12 4.29
CA PRO A 110 -17.38 14.52 2.88
C PRO A 110 -16.58 15.80 2.58
N THR A 111 -16.35 16.63 3.59
CA THR A 111 -15.64 17.92 3.47
C THR A 111 -14.15 17.83 3.82
N GLN A 112 -13.65 16.63 4.13
CA GLN A 112 -12.27 16.42 4.56
C GLN A 112 -11.52 15.54 3.56
N ASP A 113 -10.20 15.69 3.56
CA ASP A 113 -9.30 14.78 2.85
C ASP A 113 -9.42 13.36 3.41
N CYS A 114 -9.19 12.37 2.56
CA CYS A 114 -9.14 10.97 2.96
C CYS A 114 -8.10 10.76 4.05
N GLU A 115 -8.41 9.98 5.09
CA GLU A 115 -7.44 9.63 6.13
C GLU A 115 -6.43 8.59 5.63
N VAL A 116 -6.88 7.72 4.74
CA VAL A 116 -6.06 6.69 4.07
C VAL A 116 -6.51 6.53 2.63
N GLU A 117 -5.57 6.21 1.74
CA GLU A 117 -5.79 6.07 0.31
C GLU A 117 -5.03 4.86 -0.23
N LEU A 118 -5.56 4.26 -1.29
CA LEU A 118 -4.85 3.35 -2.17
C LEU A 118 -4.65 4.02 -3.53
N ASP A 119 -3.61 3.58 -4.22
CA ASP A 119 -3.21 4.11 -5.52
C ASP A 119 -3.72 3.19 -6.62
N ILE A 120 -4.22 3.81 -7.70
CA ILE A 120 -4.59 3.13 -8.95
C ILE A 120 -3.74 3.73 -10.06
N PHE A 121 -2.73 2.97 -10.50
CA PHE A 121 -1.92 3.29 -11.66
C PHE A 121 -2.75 3.05 -12.93
N LEU A 122 -2.98 4.12 -13.69
CA LEU A 122 -3.77 4.08 -14.91
C LEU A 122 -2.85 3.82 -16.10
N ARG A 123 -2.95 2.63 -16.67
CA ARG A 123 -2.04 2.14 -17.71
C ARG A 123 -2.68 2.32 -19.10
N GLU A 124 -1.94 2.91 -20.01
CA GLU A 124 -2.34 3.05 -21.41
C GLU A 124 -1.93 1.82 -22.22
N GLU A 125 -2.78 1.38 -23.14
CA GLU A 125 -2.43 0.31 -24.07
C GLU A 125 -1.57 0.83 -25.24
N PRO A 126 -0.61 0.05 -25.76
CA PRO A 126 -0.30 -1.33 -25.39
C PRO A 126 0.50 -1.45 -24.08
N LEU A 127 0.15 -2.43 -23.24
CA LEU A 127 0.84 -2.71 -21.97
C LEU A 127 2.17 -3.41 -22.23
N GLN A 128 3.23 -2.61 -22.36
CA GLN A 128 4.60 -3.09 -22.53
C GLN A 128 5.24 -3.42 -21.19
N ALA A 129 6.20 -4.35 -21.21
CA ALA A 129 7.01 -4.65 -20.05
C ALA A 129 7.88 -3.44 -19.71
N GLU A 130 7.69 -2.90 -18.51
CA GLU A 130 8.51 -1.81 -17.98
C GLU A 130 9.23 -2.29 -16.71
N LYS A 131 10.11 -1.44 -16.17
CA LYS A 131 10.76 -1.73 -14.89
C LYS A 131 9.71 -1.86 -13.77
N ASP A 132 8.80 -0.88 -13.71
CA ASP A 132 7.87 -0.71 -12.60
C ASP A 132 6.50 -1.37 -12.87
N PHE A 133 6.28 -1.91 -14.08
CA PHE A 133 4.99 -2.47 -14.47
C PHE A 133 5.07 -3.73 -15.34
N PRO A 134 4.13 -4.67 -15.19
CA PRO A 134 4.02 -5.85 -16.03
C PRO A 134 3.48 -5.53 -17.44
N SER A 135 3.82 -6.39 -18.38
CA SER A 135 3.26 -6.43 -19.74
C SER A 135 1.90 -7.13 -19.80
N ALA A 136 1.17 -6.96 -20.91
CA ALA A 136 -0.09 -7.67 -21.15
C ALA A 136 0.02 -9.20 -20.99
N GLU A 137 1.13 -9.81 -21.41
CA GLU A 137 1.36 -11.27 -21.31
C GLU A 137 1.66 -11.74 -19.88
N GLU A 138 2.16 -10.84 -19.03
CA GLU A 138 2.40 -11.08 -17.61
C GLU A 138 1.13 -10.87 -16.79
N ILE A 139 0.28 -9.91 -17.20
CA ILE A 139 -0.99 -9.58 -16.56
C ILE A 139 -2.07 -10.62 -16.89
N PHE A 140 -2.30 -10.89 -18.18
CA PHE A 140 -3.49 -11.60 -18.64
C PHE A 140 -3.23 -13.07 -19.00
N PRO A 141 -4.18 -13.99 -18.72
CA PRO A 141 -5.40 -13.75 -17.94
C PRO A 141 -5.10 -13.48 -16.47
N LEU A 142 -5.93 -12.66 -15.82
CA LEU A 142 -5.80 -12.40 -14.39
C LEU A 142 -5.99 -13.69 -13.58
N CYS A 143 -5.32 -13.76 -12.43
CA CYS A 143 -5.57 -14.76 -11.40
C CYS A 143 -6.13 -14.09 -10.14
N THR A 144 -6.41 -14.88 -9.11
CA THR A 144 -6.78 -14.39 -7.78
C THR A 144 -5.73 -14.85 -6.77
N ILE A 145 -5.31 -13.95 -5.88
CA ILE A 145 -4.36 -14.23 -4.80
C ILE A 145 -4.98 -13.92 -3.43
N ASP A 146 -4.55 -14.65 -2.40
CA ASP A 146 -4.90 -14.35 -1.02
C ASP A 146 -4.16 -13.10 -0.54
N PHE A 147 -4.90 -12.18 0.08
CA PHE A 147 -4.37 -11.01 0.75
C PHE A 147 -5.09 -10.86 2.09
N HIS A 148 -4.47 -11.31 3.18
CA HIS A 148 -5.07 -11.34 4.52
C HIS A 148 -6.46 -12.00 4.57
N GLY A 149 -6.66 -13.08 3.79
CA GLY A 149 -7.92 -13.82 3.75
C GLY A 149 -8.97 -13.27 2.79
N ILE A 150 -8.73 -12.15 2.11
CA ILE A 150 -9.56 -11.71 0.96
C ILE A 150 -8.94 -12.15 -0.35
N GLN A 151 -9.77 -12.42 -1.36
CA GLN A 151 -9.31 -12.80 -2.70
C GLN A 151 -9.20 -11.57 -3.58
N VAL A 152 -8.01 -11.29 -4.09
CA VAL A 152 -7.71 -10.08 -4.85
C VAL A 152 -7.24 -10.42 -6.27
N PRO A 153 -7.71 -9.75 -7.32
CA PRO A 153 -7.17 -9.91 -8.66
C PRO A 153 -5.68 -9.57 -8.75
N ALA A 154 -4.92 -10.39 -9.47
CA ALA A 154 -3.48 -10.22 -9.67
C ALA A 154 -3.06 -10.64 -11.08
N PRO A 155 -1.87 -10.23 -11.56
CA PRO A 155 -1.29 -10.72 -12.80
C PRO A 155 -1.24 -12.26 -12.83
N GLY A 156 -1.57 -12.88 -13.97
CA GLY A 156 -1.53 -14.33 -14.14
C GLY A 156 -0.12 -14.93 -14.08
N ARG A 157 0.91 -14.13 -14.38
CA ARG A 157 2.32 -14.51 -14.35
C ARG A 157 3.16 -13.40 -13.70
N PRO A 158 3.09 -13.22 -12.38
CA PRO A 158 3.69 -12.07 -11.69
C PRO A 158 5.22 -12.16 -11.56
N GLU A 159 5.81 -13.36 -11.65
CA GLU A 159 7.21 -13.58 -11.32
C GLU A 159 8.21 -12.81 -12.19
N PRO A 160 8.07 -12.75 -13.54
CA PRO A 160 8.99 -12.00 -14.38
C PRO A 160 8.99 -10.50 -14.07
N PHE A 161 7.81 -9.93 -13.76
CA PHE A 161 7.68 -8.56 -13.31
C PHE A 161 8.37 -8.33 -11.97
N LEU A 162 8.11 -9.17 -10.97
CA LEU A 162 8.73 -9.04 -9.65
C LEU A 162 10.25 -9.25 -9.69
N GLN A 163 10.75 -10.16 -10.52
CA GLN A 163 12.20 -10.32 -10.73
C GLN A 163 12.84 -9.08 -11.33
N ARG A 164 12.16 -8.41 -12.28
CA ARG A 164 12.65 -7.18 -12.89
C ARG A 164 12.68 -6.01 -11.90
N LEU A 165 11.66 -5.91 -11.05
CA LEU A 165 11.53 -4.80 -10.10
C LEU A 165 12.36 -5.01 -8.82
N TYR A 166 12.32 -6.19 -8.22
CA TYR A 166 12.88 -6.48 -6.89
C TYR A 166 14.14 -7.36 -6.90
N GLY A 167 14.54 -7.87 -8.07
CA GLY A 167 15.68 -8.77 -8.24
C GLY A 167 15.29 -10.25 -8.23
N VAL A 168 16.20 -11.10 -8.69
CA VAL A 168 15.96 -12.56 -8.82
C VAL A 168 15.71 -13.29 -7.50
N ASP A 169 16.12 -12.67 -6.39
CA ASP A 169 16.04 -13.19 -5.03
C ASP A 169 14.85 -12.61 -4.23
N TRP A 170 13.89 -11.96 -4.89
CA TRP A 170 12.75 -11.27 -4.25
C TRP A 170 11.96 -12.15 -3.26
N GLN A 171 11.94 -13.48 -3.49
CA GLN A 171 11.27 -14.46 -2.64
C GLN A 171 12.00 -14.68 -1.31
N SER A 172 13.33 -14.58 -1.30
CA SER A 172 14.16 -14.94 -0.13
C SER A 172 14.83 -13.73 0.53
N THR A 173 14.86 -12.58 -0.14
CA THR A 173 15.53 -11.36 0.34
C THR A 173 14.52 -10.23 0.49
N VAL A 174 14.53 -9.61 1.66
CA VAL A 174 13.77 -8.39 1.94
C VAL A 174 14.71 -7.20 1.81
N ARG A 175 14.32 -6.25 0.97
CA ARG A 175 14.92 -4.91 0.86
C ARG A 175 13.91 -3.93 1.41
N VAL A 176 14.29 -3.16 2.43
CA VAL A 176 13.34 -2.31 3.17
C VAL A 176 13.25 -0.94 2.53
N TRP A 177 12.10 -0.65 1.93
CA TRP A 177 11.73 0.63 1.33
C TRP A 177 10.38 1.06 1.88
N SER A 178 10.22 2.35 2.18
CA SER A 178 8.94 2.97 2.49
C SER A 178 8.96 4.43 2.05
N HIS A 179 7.82 5.10 2.12
CA HIS A 179 7.71 6.52 1.82
C HIS A 179 8.63 7.40 2.69
N ASP A 180 8.90 6.96 3.92
CA ASP A 180 9.71 7.70 4.90
C ASP A 180 11.13 7.13 5.08
N PHE A 181 11.44 5.96 4.50
CA PHE A 181 12.75 5.33 4.59
C PHE A 181 13.19 4.75 3.25
N ASN A 182 14.38 5.16 2.79
CA ASN A 182 14.96 4.70 1.53
C ASN A 182 14.06 4.91 0.28
N PRO A 183 13.48 6.12 0.09
CA PRO A 183 12.45 6.35 -0.92
C PRO A 183 13.01 6.22 -2.35
N PHE A 184 12.26 5.57 -3.23
CA PHE A 184 12.68 5.13 -4.57
C PHE A 184 13.21 6.26 -5.48
N HIS A 185 12.67 7.47 -5.37
CA HIS A 185 13.03 8.62 -6.22
C HIS A 185 14.05 9.59 -5.62
N SER A 186 14.71 9.20 -4.52
CA SER A 186 15.73 10.04 -3.89
C SER A 186 17.14 9.70 -4.36
N LEU A 187 18.03 10.69 -4.40
CA LEU A 187 19.48 10.46 -4.57
C LEU A 187 20.08 9.62 -3.44
N ALA A 188 19.38 9.53 -2.29
CA ALA A 188 19.74 8.70 -1.16
C ALA A 188 19.13 7.30 -1.21
N HIS A 189 18.45 6.93 -2.31
CA HIS A 189 17.95 5.57 -2.51
C HIS A 189 19.12 4.60 -2.68
N ASP A 190 19.15 3.59 -1.84
CA ASP A 190 20.09 2.49 -1.89
C ASP A 190 19.35 1.18 -1.55
N PRO A 191 18.98 0.37 -2.56
CA PRO A 191 18.31 -0.92 -2.39
C PRO A 191 18.91 -1.84 -1.33
N GLU A 192 20.22 -1.75 -1.09
CA GLU A 192 20.97 -2.62 -0.19
C GLU A 192 21.23 -1.98 1.18
N ARG A 193 20.72 -0.75 1.40
CA ARG A 193 20.87 -0.03 2.67
C ARG A 193 20.40 -0.85 3.87
N VAL A 194 19.28 -1.54 3.71
CA VAL A 194 18.75 -2.49 4.68
C VAL A 194 18.20 -3.67 3.88
N SER A 195 19.03 -4.69 3.74
CA SER A 195 18.66 -5.98 3.17
C SER A 195 18.94 -7.13 4.13
N MET A 196 18.08 -8.14 4.14
CA MET A 196 18.20 -9.33 4.98
C MET A 196 17.43 -10.51 4.38
N SER A 197 17.68 -11.72 4.86
CA SER A 197 16.86 -12.88 4.48
C SER A 197 15.43 -12.73 4.98
N LEU A 198 14.47 -13.36 4.28
CA LEU A 198 13.07 -13.39 4.68
C LEU A 198 12.88 -13.98 6.08
N ASP A 199 13.68 -14.99 6.45
CA ASP A 199 13.63 -15.61 7.79
C ASP A 199 14.03 -14.60 8.88
N ALA A 200 15.16 -13.92 8.70
CA ALA A 200 15.62 -12.91 9.66
C ALA A 200 14.63 -11.74 9.77
N TYR A 201 14.04 -11.33 8.64
CA TYR A 201 13.00 -10.32 8.61
C TYR A 201 11.74 -10.76 9.38
N THR A 202 11.29 -11.99 9.17
CA THR A 202 10.11 -12.57 9.85
C THR A 202 10.32 -12.64 11.36
N GLU A 203 11.49 -13.09 11.81
CA GLU A 203 11.85 -13.12 13.23
C GLU A 203 11.83 -11.71 13.84
N MET A 204 12.44 -10.74 13.16
CA MET A 204 12.49 -9.35 13.61
C MET A 204 11.09 -8.72 13.70
N VAL A 205 10.24 -8.91 12.68
CA VAL A 205 8.86 -8.40 12.65
C VAL A 205 8.01 -9.03 13.74
N THR A 206 8.19 -10.33 13.99
CA THR A 206 7.51 -11.06 15.06
C THR A 206 7.93 -10.51 16.44
N ALA A 207 9.24 -10.36 16.66
CA ALA A 207 9.78 -9.78 17.89
C ALA A 207 9.33 -8.32 18.10
N ALA A 208 9.11 -7.57 17.02
CA ALA A 208 8.58 -6.22 17.06
C ALA A 208 7.08 -6.16 17.42
N GLY A 209 6.38 -7.30 17.43
CA GLY A 209 4.97 -7.40 17.81
C GLY A 209 4.00 -7.02 16.68
N TYR A 210 4.40 -7.24 15.42
CA TYR A 210 3.52 -7.06 14.28
C TYR A 210 2.30 -7.99 14.37
N GLN A 211 1.16 -7.45 13.95
CA GLN A 211 -0.10 -8.18 13.91
C GLN A 211 -0.71 -7.96 12.53
N SER A 212 -0.88 -9.06 11.78
CA SER A 212 -1.56 -9.00 10.50
C SER A 212 -2.98 -8.46 10.67
N PRO A 213 -3.41 -7.51 9.84
CA PRO A 213 -4.78 -7.01 9.87
C PRO A 213 -5.77 -8.11 9.49
N LYS A 214 -7.01 -7.92 9.92
CA LYS A 214 -8.13 -8.82 9.63
C LYS A 214 -9.33 -7.99 9.22
N THR A 215 -10.18 -8.55 8.37
CA THR A 215 -11.41 -7.90 7.91
C THR A 215 -12.58 -8.90 7.93
N SER A 216 -13.81 -8.39 7.83
CA SER A 216 -14.98 -9.24 7.57
C SER A 216 -14.96 -9.74 6.12
N ALA A 217 -15.63 -10.86 5.84
CA ALA A 217 -15.82 -11.34 4.48
C ALA A 217 -16.73 -10.41 3.64
N ASP A 218 -17.68 -9.71 4.27
CA ASP A 218 -18.51 -8.70 3.60
C ASP A 218 -17.80 -7.33 3.61
N PRO A 219 -17.45 -6.76 2.44
CA PRO A 219 -16.80 -5.44 2.36
C PRO A 219 -17.58 -4.34 3.07
N TRP A 220 -18.91 -4.39 3.01
CA TRP A 220 -19.75 -3.34 3.57
C TRP A 220 -19.92 -3.48 5.09
N GLU A 221 -19.87 -4.71 5.60
CA GLU A 221 -19.78 -4.96 7.04
C GLU A 221 -18.43 -4.50 7.58
N ALA A 222 -17.33 -4.85 6.90
CA ALA A 222 -16.00 -4.43 7.27
C ALA A 222 -15.90 -2.89 7.34
N LEU A 223 -16.45 -2.20 6.35
CA LEU A 223 -16.49 -0.74 6.31
C LEU A 223 -17.26 -0.14 7.49
N ARG A 224 -18.48 -0.63 7.77
CA ARG A 224 -19.29 -0.19 8.93
C ARG A 224 -18.59 -0.44 10.27
N LEU A 225 -17.91 -1.59 10.41
CA LEU A 225 -17.16 -1.92 11.62
C LEU A 225 -16.00 -0.94 11.81
N LEU A 226 -15.23 -0.67 10.76
CA LEU A 226 -14.11 0.27 10.80
C LEU A 226 -14.55 1.67 11.23
N GLU A 227 -15.63 2.19 10.65
CA GLU A 227 -16.21 3.50 11.03
C GLU A 227 -16.57 3.58 12.53
N GLY A 228 -16.96 2.44 13.14
CA GLY A 228 -17.29 2.35 14.57
C GLY A 228 -16.09 2.26 15.53
N THR A 229 -14.87 2.02 15.04
CA THR A 229 -13.69 1.77 15.89
C THR A 229 -12.90 3.03 16.30
N GLY A 230 -13.11 4.16 15.63
CA GLY A 230 -12.32 5.38 15.83
C GLY A 230 -10.93 5.35 15.16
N VAL A 231 -10.62 4.32 14.37
CA VAL A 231 -9.36 4.21 13.61
C VAL A 231 -9.16 5.37 12.64
N LEU A 232 -10.18 5.75 11.85
CA LEU A 232 -10.04 6.85 10.88
C LEU A 232 -9.67 8.19 11.56
N PRO A 233 -10.37 8.66 12.60
CA PRO A 233 -9.93 9.82 13.37
C PRO A 233 -8.50 9.73 13.94
N ALA A 234 -8.08 8.54 14.38
CA ALA A 234 -6.73 8.34 14.90
C ALA A 234 -5.66 8.48 13.80
N LEU A 235 -5.89 7.87 12.63
CA LEU A 235 -5.01 8.00 11.46
C LEU A 235 -4.86 9.45 11.03
N ARG A 236 -5.98 10.20 11.00
CA ARG A 236 -5.94 11.64 10.72
C ARG A 236 -5.04 12.39 11.68
N LYS A 237 -5.23 12.18 12.99
CA LYS A 237 -4.44 12.84 14.03
C LYS A 237 -2.95 12.53 13.86
N ASN A 238 -2.60 11.26 13.64
CA ASN A 238 -1.21 10.84 13.41
C ASN A 238 -0.60 11.53 12.19
N ARG A 239 -1.36 11.68 11.10
CA ARG A 239 -0.89 12.39 9.89
C ARG A 239 -0.64 13.87 10.16
N GLU A 240 -1.54 14.55 10.87
CA GLU A 240 -1.40 15.96 11.24
C GLU A 240 -0.19 16.19 12.16
N GLU A 241 0.03 15.31 13.14
CA GLU A 241 1.19 15.34 14.03
C GLU A 241 2.50 15.12 13.26
N THR A 242 2.55 14.10 12.39
CA THR A 242 3.72 13.79 11.56
C THR A 242 4.07 14.95 10.61
N TRP A 243 3.06 15.59 10.00
CA TRP A 243 3.27 16.76 9.15
C TRP A 243 3.86 17.93 9.95
N LEU A 244 3.35 18.18 11.16
CA LEU A 244 3.85 19.26 12.02
C LEU A 244 5.30 18.99 12.45
N GLU A 245 5.64 17.76 12.81
CA GLU A 245 7.01 17.36 13.14
C GLU A 245 7.97 17.55 11.95
N LYS A 246 7.55 17.10 10.75
CA LYS A 246 8.32 17.30 9.50
C LYS A 246 8.54 18.78 9.21
N LEU A 247 7.53 19.63 9.43
CA LEU A 247 7.61 21.08 9.26
C LEU A 247 8.55 21.72 10.30
N GLN A 248 8.41 21.37 11.57
CA GLN A 248 9.27 21.88 12.64
C GLN A 248 10.73 21.49 12.44
N ARG A 249 11.00 20.27 11.99
CA ARG A 249 12.36 19.82 11.64
C ARG A 249 12.94 20.67 10.52
N ARG A 250 12.21 20.86 9.41
CA ARG A 250 12.64 21.73 8.30
C ARG A 250 12.92 23.17 8.75
N ASN A 251 12.09 23.72 9.64
CA ASN A 251 12.28 25.08 10.16
C ASN A 251 13.54 25.19 11.03
N ARG A 252 13.89 24.16 11.82
CA ARG A 252 15.15 24.12 12.58
C ARG A 252 16.37 24.04 11.65
N GLU A 253 16.33 23.13 10.68
CA GLU A 253 17.40 22.96 9.69
C GLU A 253 17.65 24.24 8.88
N GLN A 254 16.61 25.03 8.58
CA GLN A 254 16.73 26.32 7.90
C GLN A 254 17.17 27.48 8.80
N ALA A 255 16.93 27.40 10.10
CA ALA A 255 17.37 28.42 11.06
C ALA A 255 18.85 28.25 11.46
N GLU A 256 19.39 27.05 11.27
CA GLU A 256 20.79 26.69 11.55
C GLU A 256 21.72 26.83 10.32
N ALA A 257 21.16 27.15 9.14
CA ALA A 257 21.87 27.36 7.86
C ALA A 257 22.01 28.85 7.50
#